data_AF-V4RUW4-F1
#
_entry.id   AF-V4RUW4-F1
#
_cell.length_a   1.000
_cell.length_b   1.000
_cell.length_c   1.000
_cell.angle_alpha   90.00
_cell.angle_beta   90.00
_cell.angle_gamma   90.00
#
_symmetry.space_group_name_H-M   'P 1'
#
loop_
_entity.id
_entity.type
_entity.pdbx_description
1 polymer ?
#
loop_
_entity_poly.entity_id
_entity_poly.type
_entity_poly.pdbx_seq_one_letter_code
_entity_poly.pdbx_strand_id
1 'polypeptide(L)'
;MFKKCAFRLAVWLCLAPLAASAEPLVATPTPLETALTNLPERCTAMPDRLEPEALQRLSAFYAAVHHQPVWNSYATLDGLLQHLAQLADDGLDPAQYQPARIREQLYQSSTAPLHRECADILTSHAYLEALHHLARGRLRQADVEPIWRSPDAAERDDSQQLLQIAVQGLTDLPQAFERARPALALYRDLRAAYARLRLAPLPAWRPLPDGTTLRPGMSDERVPLLREMLLAGAASTAALEPRYDDELVEAVRRFQTRHGLETDGVIGAGTLAALNVSPASRLDQVRINLERLRWISRDLEPQSLLVDIAGARLIYYRDSCPFWQTRTQVGRQARQTPPLKSQITRLTLNPTWTVPPTILQQDKLPLIREDAGYLARHGMRVLDAQGNDLDPASIDWHAPRNIMLRQEAGPANPLGQVAIRFANPFSVYLHDTPSKPLFDLSERALSSGCVRVEGALQLVDLLLDEDERETVARLLQTGKTHEYRLARRTPILMAYWTAAVDDTGQLRYRPDIYQRDAALLRALDAAR
;
A
#
# COMPACT_ATOMS: atom_id res chain seq x y z
N MET A 1 -92.43 -0.17 -28.15
CA MET A 1 -92.61 -1.63 -28.02
C MET A 1 -91.78 -2.08 -26.82
N PHE A 2 -92.38 -2.21 -25.62
CA PHE A 2 -92.86 -3.47 -25.01
C PHE A 2 -91.79 -4.58 -25.02
N LYS A 3 -91.38 -5.25 -23.93
CA LYS A 3 -91.91 -5.43 -22.58
C LYS A 3 -90.78 -5.93 -21.66
N LYS A 4 -90.88 -5.56 -20.38
CA LYS A 4 -90.28 -6.22 -19.22
C LYS A 4 -90.72 -7.70 -19.13
N CYS A 5 -89.89 -8.57 -18.55
CA CYS A 5 -90.34 -9.51 -17.52
C CYS A 5 -89.17 -10.06 -16.70
N ALA A 6 -89.37 -10.03 -15.39
CA ALA A 6 -88.48 -10.50 -14.34
C ALA A 6 -88.60 -12.02 -14.13
N PHE A 7 -87.57 -12.66 -13.57
CA PHE A 7 -87.71 -13.43 -12.33
C PHE A 7 -86.33 -13.79 -11.75
N ARG A 8 -86.18 -13.61 -10.43
CA ARG A 8 -85.07 -14.12 -9.62
C ARG A 8 -85.37 -15.58 -9.25
N LEU A 9 -84.37 -16.45 -9.26
CA LEU A 9 -84.31 -17.53 -8.27
C LEU A 9 -82.86 -17.91 -7.98
N ALA A 10 -82.51 -17.82 -6.70
CA ALA A 10 -81.22 -18.19 -6.16
C ALA A 10 -81.14 -19.72 -6.03
N VAL A 11 -80.02 -20.31 -6.44
CA VAL A 11 -79.59 -21.63 -5.99
C VAL A 11 -78.10 -21.54 -5.67
N TRP A 12 -77.82 -21.56 -4.37
CA TRP A 12 -76.52 -21.90 -3.81
C TRP A 12 -76.25 -23.38 -4.11
N LEU A 13 -75.14 -23.68 -4.79
CA LEU A 13 -74.54 -25.00 -4.74
C LEU A 13 -73.02 -24.86 -4.58
N CYS A 14 -72.52 -25.53 -3.56
CA CYS A 14 -71.14 -25.55 -3.09
C CYS A 14 -70.15 -25.93 -4.20
N LEU A 15 -69.32 -24.98 -4.63
CA LEU A 15 -68.03 -25.27 -5.25
C LEU A 15 -66.98 -25.29 -4.15
N ALA A 16 -66.63 -26.49 -3.69
CA ALA A 16 -65.38 -26.69 -2.98
C ALA A 16 -64.23 -26.26 -3.91
N PRO A 17 -63.32 -25.38 -3.50
CA PRO A 17 -62.12 -25.16 -4.27
C PRO A 17 -61.27 -26.42 -4.14
N LEU A 18 -61.14 -27.17 -5.23
CA LEU A 18 -59.97 -28.02 -5.44
C LEU A 18 -58.76 -27.10 -5.47
N ALA A 19 -58.22 -26.81 -4.28
CA ALA A 19 -56.86 -26.33 -4.14
C ALA A 19 -55.97 -27.51 -4.54
N ALA A 20 -55.69 -27.61 -5.84
CA ALA A 20 -54.56 -28.38 -6.31
C ALA A 20 -53.32 -27.74 -5.66
N SER A 21 -52.80 -28.39 -4.63
CA SER A 21 -51.46 -28.15 -4.12
C SER A 21 -50.51 -28.48 -5.26
N ALA A 22 -50.20 -27.50 -6.11
CA ALA A 22 -49.08 -27.61 -7.01
C ALA A 22 -47.85 -27.69 -6.11
N GLU A 23 -47.28 -28.90 -5.97
CA GLU A 23 -45.94 -29.06 -5.42
C GLU A 23 -45.03 -28.07 -6.16
N PRO A 24 -44.22 -27.26 -5.45
CA PRO A 24 -43.30 -26.38 -6.13
C PRO A 24 -42.42 -27.24 -7.03
N LEU A 25 -42.47 -26.98 -8.35
CA LEU A 25 -41.58 -27.59 -9.33
C LEU A 25 -40.15 -27.31 -8.86
N VAL A 26 -39.50 -28.32 -8.27
CA VAL A 26 -38.07 -28.28 -8.01
C VAL A 26 -37.40 -28.24 -9.38
N ALA A 27 -36.91 -27.07 -9.78
CA ALA A 27 -36.20 -26.91 -11.04
C ALA A 27 -35.03 -27.90 -11.05
N THR A 28 -34.90 -28.67 -12.14
CA THR A 28 -33.76 -29.57 -12.30
C THR A 28 -32.49 -28.72 -12.44
N PRO A 29 -31.45 -28.97 -11.63
CA PRO A 29 -30.24 -28.18 -11.69
C PRO A 29 -29.61 -28.32 -13.08
N THR A 30 -29.05 -27.22 -13.59
CA THR A 30 -28.36 -27.25 -14.89
C THR A 30 -27.13 -28.18 -14.82
N PRO A 31 -26.62 -28.68 -15.97
CA PRO A 31 -25.36 -29.45 -15.98
C PRO A 31 -24.22 -28.70 -15.30
N LEU A 32 -24.14 -27.38 -15.48
CA LEU A 32 -23.12 -26.55 -14.89
C LEU A 32 -23.31 -26.36 -13.38
N GLU A 33 -24.54 -26.15 -12.92
CA GLU A 33 -24.87 -26.11 -11.49
C GLU A 33 -24.55 -27.45 -10.80
N THR A 34 -24.81 -28.57 -11.48
CA THR A 34 -24.45 -29.91 -11.02
C THR A 34 -22.93 -30.09 -10.96
N ALA A 35 -22.19 -29.62 -11.96
CA ALA A 35 -20.73 -29.67 -11.96
C ALA A 35 -20.14 -28.82 -10.82
N LEU A 36 -20.65 -27.61 -10.62
CA LEU A 36 -20.18 -26.64 -9.63
C LEU A 36 -20.41 -27.10 -8.18
N THR A 37 -21.57 -27.69 -7.89
CA THR A 37 -21.92 -28.17 -6.54
C THR A 37 -21.15 -29.42 -6.12
N ASN A 38 -20.55 -30.16 -7.06
CA ASN A 38 -19.82 -31.40 -6.81
C ASN A 38 -18.32 -31.28 -7.20
N LEU A 39 -17.75 -30.08 -7.08
CA LEU A 39 -16.31 -29.88 -7.26
C LEU A 39 -15.52 -30.44 -6.05
N PRO A 40 -14.32 -31.03 -6.27
CA PRO A 40 -13.68 -31.30 -7.56
C PRO A 40 -14.08 -32.66 -8.17
N GLU A 41 -14.85 -33.49 -7.47
CA GLU A 41 -15.13 -34.89 -7.84
C GLU A 41 -15.63 -35.07 -9.29
N ARG A 42 -16.45 -34.14 -9.78
CA ARG A 42 -16.98 -34.17 -11.16
C ARG A 42 -16.11 -33.46 -12.19
N CYS A 43 -15.14 -32.68 -11.76
CA CYS A 43 -14.23 -31.92 -12.63
C CYS A 43 -12.78 -32.17 -12.22
N THR A 44 -12.20 -33.28 -12.69
CA THR A 44 -10.80 -33.64 -12.45
C THR A 44 -9.81 -32.65 -13.05
N ALA A 45 -10.27 -31.75 -13.92
CA ALA A 45 -9.53 -30.61 -14.45
C ALA A 45 -9.36 -29.46 -13.44
N MET A 46 -10.08 -29.44 -12.33
CA MET A 46 -9.91 -28.43 -11.28
C MET A 46 -8.73 -28.78 -10.35
N PRO A 47 -8.17 -27.81 -9.63
CA PRO A 47 -7.30 -28.10 -8.49
C PRO A 47 -8.01 -29.00 -7.48
N ASP A 48 -7.27 -29.92 -6.85
CA ASP A 48 -7.79 -30.86 -5.84
C ASP A 48 -8.44 -30.15 -4.65
N ARG A 49 -8.06 -28.89 -4.41
CA ARG A 49 -8.67 -28.03 -3.41
C ARG A 49 -8.81 -26.61 -3.95
N LEU A 50 -10.05 -26.12 -3.96
CA LEU A 50 -10.36 -24.71 -4.15
C LEU A 50 -10.54 -24.05 -2.79
N GLU A 51 -9.99 -22.85 -2.63
CA GLU A 51 -10.25 -22.06 -1.44
C GLU A 51 -11.75 -21.72 -1.35
N PRO A 52 -12.37 -21.71 -0.14
CA PRO A 52 -13.80 -21.43 0.02
C PRO A 52 -14.23 -20.11 -0.62
N GLU A 53 -13.39 -19.08 -0.55
CA GLU A 53 -13.64 -17.79 -1.17
C GLU A 53 -13.63 -17.86 -2.71
N ALA A 54 -12.80 -18.71 -3.31
CA ALA A 54 -12.78 -18.93 -4.75
C ALA A 54 -14.05 -19.63 -5.22
N LEU A 55 -14.52 -20.64 -4.46
CA LEU A 55 -15.79 -21.30 -4.73
C LEU A 55 -16.96 -20.34 -4.59
N GLN A 56 -16.97 -19.47 -3.58
CA GLN A 56 -18.00 -18.44 -3.42
C GLN A 56 -18.03 -17.47 -4.61
N ARG A 57 -16.86 -17.03 -5.10
CA ARG A 57 -16.75 -16.18 -6.30
C ARG A 57 -17.30 -16.87 -7.54
N LEU A 58 -16.96 -18.14 -7.76
CA LEU A 58 -17.48 -18.95 -8.86
C LEU A 58 -19.00 -19.09 -8.79
N SER A 59 -19.54 -19.44 -7.63
CA SER A 59 -20.98 -19.57 -7.41
C SER A 59 -21.74 -18.27 -7.65
N ALA A 60 -21.22 -17.14 -7.16
CA ALA A 60 -21.83 -15.83 -7.39
C ALA A 60 -21.78 -15.43 -8.88
N PHE A 61 -20.66 -15.71 -9.56
CA PHE A 61 -20.50 -15.46 -10.99
C PHE A 61 -21.49 -16.27 -11.83
N TYR A 62 -21.58 -17.58 -11.61
CA TYR A 62 -22.50 -18.43 -12.37
C TYR A 62 -23.97 -18.16 -12.06
N ALA A 63 -24.31 -17.80 -10.83
CA ALA A 63 -25.66 -17.33 -10.52
C ALA A 63 -26.01 -16.07 -11.35
N ALA A 64 -25.07 -15.13 -11.51
CA ALA A 64 -25.27 -13.91 -12.28
C ALA A 64 -25.40 -14.14 -13.80
N VAL A 65 -24.87 -15.25 -14.32
CA VAL A 65 -24.99 -15.66 -15.73
C VAL A 65 -25.98 -16.83 -15.93
N HIS A 66 -26.90 -17.02 -14.98
CA HIS A 66 -27.97 -18.04 -15.05
C HIS A 66 -27.46 -19.48 -15.26
N HIS A 67 -26.32 -19.81 -14.66
CA HIS A 67 -25.66 -21.11 -14.72
C HIS A 67 -25.45 -21.63 -16.15
N GLN A 68 -25.21 -20.74 -17.10
CA GLN A 68 -24.84 -21.10 -18.48
C GLN A 68 -23.32 -21.07 -18.66
N PRO A 69 -22.75 -21.97 -19.50
CA PRO A 69 -21.37 -21.83 -19.95
C PRO A 69 -21.16 -20.50 -20.69
N VAL A 70 -20.08 -19.78 -20.36
CA VAL A 70 -19.78 -18.44 -20.89
C VAL A 70 -18.60 -18.41 -21.86
N TRP A 71 -17.75 -19.43 -21.86
CA TRP A 71 -16.56 -19.52 -22.70
C TRP A 71 -16.82 -20.34 -23.97
N ASN A 72 -17.83 -19.93 -24.74
CA ASN A 72 -18.31 -20.66 -25.92
C ASN A 72 -17.69 -20.20 -27.25
N SER A 73 -16.81 -19.19 -27.22
CA SER A 73 -16.18 -18.59 -28.39
C SER A 73 -14.65 -18.69 -28.30
N TYR A 74 -14.02 -19.23 -29.34
CA TYR A 74 -12.56 -19.27 -29.44
C TYR A 74 -11.93 -17.88 -29.34
N ALA A 75 -12.57 -16.86 -29.91
CA ALA A 75 -12.04 -15.49 -29.86
C ALA A 75 -12.03 -14.93 -28.43
N THR A 76 -13.08 -15.18 -27.64
CA THR A 76 -13.17 -14.75 -26.24
C THR A 76 -12.15 -15.48 -25.37
N LEU A 77 -11.97 -16.78 -25.62
CA LEU A 77 -10.97 -17.61 -24.95
C LEU A 77 -9.53 -17.18 -25.25
N ASP A 78 -9.20 -16.95 -26.52
CA ASP A 78 -7.89 -16.47 -26.92
C ASP A 78 -7.60 -15.08 -26.31
N GLY A 79 -8.61 -14.20 -26.29
CA GLY A 79 -8.55 -12.91 -25.61
C GLY A 79 -8.24 -13.05 -24.12
N LEU A 80 -8.93 -13.96 -23.42
CA LEU A 80 -8.62 -14.25 -22.01
C LEU A 80 -7.18 -14.73 -21.84
N LEU A 81 -6.73 -15.70 -22.64
CA LEU A 81 -5.38 -16.27 -22.54
C LEU A 81 -4.29 -15.21 -22.80
N GLN A 82 -4.55 -14.23 -23.68
CA GLN A 82 -3.67 -13.08 -23.89
C GLN A 82 -3.60 -12.19 -22.64
N HIS A 83 -4.75 -11.89 -22.01
CA HIS A 83 -4.77 -11.08 -20.80
C HIS A 83 -4.16 -11.79 -19.59
N LEU A 84 -4.34 -13.12 -19.46
CA LEU A 84 -3.63 -13.91 -18.45
C LEU A 84 -2.11 -13.83 -18.64
N ALA A 85 -1.61 -13.86 -19.88
CA ALA A 85 -0.19 -13.66 -20.14
C ALA A 85 0.31 -12.25 -19.76
N GLN A 86 -0.52 -11.23 -19.96
CA GLN A 86 -0.20 -9.83 -19.60
C GLN A 86 -0.14 -9.58 -18.09
N LEU A 87 -0.64 -10.50 -17.24
CA LEU A 87 -0.46 -10.42 -15.79
C LEU A 87 1.02 -10.41 -15.38
N ALA A 88 1.92 -10.88 -16.25
CA ALA A 88 3.35 -10.71 -16.08
C ALA A 88 3.76 -9.23 -15.96
N ASP A 89 3.08 -8.29 -16.63
CA ASP A 89 3.34 -6.84 -16.48
C ASP A 89 2.90 -6.30 -15.13
N ASP A 90 1.97 -7.00 -14.48
CA ASP A 90 1.49 -6.72 -13.15
C ASP A 90 2.39 -7.39 -12.08
N GLY A 91 3.48 -8.07 -12.45
CA GLY A 91 4.36 -8.76 -11.49
C GLY A 91 3.75 -10.05 -10.92
N LEU A 92 2.65 -10.52 -11.52
CA LEU A 92 2.03 -11.80 -11.24
C LEU A 92 2.59 -12.87 -12.18
N ASP A 93 2.55 -14.13 -11.78
CA ASP A 93 3.00 -15.25 -12.61
C ASP A 93 1.83 -15.82 -13.42
N PRO A 94 1.81 -15.68 -14.78
CA PRO A 94 0.74 -16.21 -15.61
C PRO A 94 0.52 -17.72 -15.50
N ALA A 95 1.56 -18.49 -15.13
CA ALA A 95 1.45 -19.95 -15.01
C ALA A 95 0.44 -20.37 -13.93
N GLN A 96 0.26 -19.54 -12.90
CA GLN A 96 -0.69 -19.77 -11.80
C GLN A 96 -2.14 -19.86 -12.25
N TYR A 97 -2.47 -19.23 -13.37
CA TYR A 97 -3.81 -19.19 -13.94
C TYR A 97 -4.04 -20.34 -14.95
N GLN A 98 -3.14 -21.33 -14.95
CA GLN A 98 -3.22 -22.57 -15.72
C GLN A 98 -3.59 -22.41 -17.22
N PRO A 99 -3.02 -21.44 -17.97
CA PRO A 99 -3.39 -21.21 -19.37
C PRO A 99 -3.11 -22.42 -20.28
N ALA A 100 -2.10 -23.23 -19.95
CA ALA A 100 -1.83 -24.47 -20.67
C ALA A 100 -2.94 -25.52 -20.48
N ARG A 101 -3.44 -25.69 -19.24
CA ARG A 101 -4.53 -26.60 -18.91
C ARG A 101 -5.85 -26.13 -19.53
N ILE A 102 -6.11 -24.83 -19.53
CA ILE A 102 -7.27 -24.25 -20.22
C ILE A 102 -7.23 -24.62 -21.71
N ARG A 103 -6.10 -24.38 -22.40
CA ARG A 103 -5.94 -24.78 -23.81
C ARG A 103 -6.15 -26.27 -24.02
N GLU A 104 -5.55 -27.10 -23.17
CA GLU A 104 -5.68 -28.55 -23.24
C GLU A 104 -7.15 -28.98 -23.13
N GLN A 105 -7.88 -28.53 -22.12
CA GLN A 105 -9.29 -28.87 -21.91
C GLN A 105 -10.19 -28.41 -23.05
N LEU A 106 -9.85 -27.31 -23.72
CA LEU A 106 -10.60 -26.76 -24.85
C LEU A 106 -10.39 -27.56 -26.15
N TYR A 107 -9.16 -27.99 -26.43
CA TYR A 107 -8.84 -28.71 -27.67
C TYR A 107 -9.03 -30.23 -27.55
N GLN A 108 -9.19 -30.75 -26.33
CA GLN A 108 -9.49 -32.15 -26.10
C GLN A 108 -10.94 -32.48 -26.49
N SER A 109 -11.09 -33.33 -27.51
CA SER A 109 -12.35 -34.04 -27.73
C SER A 109 -12.53 -35.07 -26.62
N SER A 110 -13.67 -35.01 -25.93
CA SER A 110 -13.96 -35.86 -24.79
C SER A 110 -15.41 -36.31 -24.85
N THR A 111 -15.64 -37.58 -24.52
CA THR A 111 -16.98 -38.15 -24.30
C THR A 111 -17.37 -38.13 -22.83
N ALA A 112 -16.52 -37.58 -21.95
CA ALA A 112 -16.79 -37.52 -20.53
C ALA A 112 -18.03 -36.65 -20.26
N PRO A 113 -18.96 -37.10 -19.39
CA PRO A 113 -20.05 -36.25 -18.93
C PRO A 113 -19.49 -34.97 -18.30
N LEU A 114 -20.11 -33.83 -18.58
CA LEU A 114 -19.76 -32.52 -18.02
C LEU A 114 -18.40 -31.93 -18.45
N HIS A 115 -17.70 -32.51 -19.43
CA HIS A 115 -16.39 -32.00 -19.90
C HIS A 115 -16.42 -30.51 -20.23
N ARG A 116 -17.47 -30.06 -20.94
CA ARG A 116 -17.64 -28.67 -21.34
C ARG A 116 -17.84 -27.75 -20.14
N GLU A 117 -18.67 -28.15 -19.19
CA GLU A 117 -18.97 -27.42 -17.97
C GLU A 117 -17.73 -27.32 -17.09
N CYS A 118 -16.96 -28.39 -16.96
CA CYS A 118 -15.71 -28.39 -16.20
C CYS A 118 -14.63 -27.50 -16.84
N ALA A 119 -14.50 -27.51 -18.17
CA ALA A 119 -13.59 -26.61 -18.88
C ALA A 119 -14.01 -25.13 -18.71
N ASP A 120 -15.32 -24.86 -18.74
CA ASP A 120 -15.88 -23.53 -18.51
C ASP A 120 -15.59 -23.05 -17.07
N ILE A 121 -15.82 -23.92 -16.07
CA ILE A 121 -15.54 -23.62 -14.65
C ILE A 121 -14.05 -23.36 -14.41
N LEU A 122 -13.15 -24.16 -14.98
CA LEU A 122 -11.70 -23.93 -14.90
C LEU A 122 -11.31 -22.57 -15.49
N THR A 123 -11.88 -22.23 -16.64
CA THR A 123 -11.61 -20.97 -17.33
C THR A 123 -12.16 -19.77 -16.54
N SER A 124 -13.38 -19.89 -16.02
CA SER A 124 -13.99 -18.89 -15.15
C SER A 124 -13.23 -18.70 -13.85
N HIS A 125 -12.70 -19.78 -13.27
CA HIS A 125 -11.87 -19.71 -12.08
C HIS A 125 -10.60 -18.89 -12.33
N ALA A 126 -9.87 -19.18 -13.40
CA ALA A 126 -8.67 -18.44 -13.79
C ALA A 126 -8.98 -16.95 -14.06
N TYR A 127 -10.07 -16.65 -14.76
CA TYR A 127 -10.52 -15.30 -15.02
C TYR A 127 -10.86 -14.53 -13.73
N LEU A 128 -11.69 -15.10 -12.85
CA LEU A 128 -12.09 -14.46 -11.59
C LEU A 128 -10.92 -14.29 -10.64
N GLU A 129 -10.00 -15.26 -10.59
CA GLU A 129 -8.80 -15.18 -9.77
C GLU A 129 -7.84 -14.12 -10.30
N ALA A 130 -7.71 -13.96 -11.62
CA ALA A 130 -6.93 -12.88 -12.22
C ALA A 130 -7.48 -11.50 -11.85
N LEU A 131 -8.78 -11.27 -12.01
CA LEU A 131 -9.41 -10.01 -11.62
C LEU A 131 -9.28 -9.74 -10.12
N HIS A 132 -9.43 -10.79 -9.29
CA HIS A 132 -9.25 -10.68 -7.85
C HIS A 132 -7.82 -10.28 -7.48
N HIS A 133 -6.81 -10.95 -8.04
CA HIS A 133 -5.41 -10.64 -7.75
C HIS A 133 -4.98 -9.27 -8.28
N LEU A 134 -5.53 -8.82 -9.42
CA LEU A 134 -5.30 -7.46 -9.90
C LEU A 134 -5.83 -6.42 -8.92
N ALA A 135 -7.05 -6.64 -8.40
CA ALA A 135 -7.72 -5.68 -7.53
C ALA A 135 -7.21 -5.69 -6.09
N ARG A 136 -6.94 -6.88 -5.53
CA ARG A 136 -6.68 -7.07 -4.10
C ARG A 136 -5.26 -7.49 -3.75
N GLY A 137 -4.44 -7.84 -4.75
CA GLY A 137 -3.16 -8.50 -4.54
C GLY A 137 -3.27 -10.01 -4.62
N ARG A 138 -2.15 -10.66 -4.95
CA ARG A 138 -2.01 -12.12 -4.88
C ARG A 138 -2.03 -12.62 -3.44
N LEU A 139 -1.49 -11.81 -2.52
CA LEU A 139 -1.39 -12.11 -1.11
C LEU A 139 -2.39 -11.27 -0.33
N ARG A 140 -2.95 -11.85 0.73
CA ARG A 140 -3.71 -11.08 1.71
C ARG A 140 -2.74 -10.28 2.55
N GLN A 141 -2.86 -8.95 2.51
CA GLN A 141 -1.97 -8.04 3.25
C GLN A 141 -1.89 -8.39 4.74
N ALA A 142 -3.03 -8.76 5.35
CA ALA A 142 -3.12 -9.11 6.77
C ALA A 142 -2.20 -10.26 7.19
N ASP A 143 -1.85 -11.17 6.27
CA ASP A 143 -1.00 -12.34 6.57
C ASP A 143 0.50 -12.02 6.47
N VAL A 144 0.88 -10.92 5.80
CA VAL A 144 2.27 -10.65 5.42
C VAL A 144 2.78 -9.30 5.93
N GLU A 145 2.03 -8.22 5.69
CA GLU A 145 2.36 -6.87 6.15
C GLU A 145 1.12 -6.21 6.79
N PRO A 146 0.65 -6.72 7.94
CA PRO A 146 -0.58 -6.23 8.56
C PRO A 146 -0.50 -4.74 8.91
N ILE A 147 -1.62 -4.05 8.72
CA ILE A 147 -1.80 -2.65 9.14
C ILE A 147 -2.85 -2.59 10.23
N TRP A 148 -2.70 -1.65 11.17
CA TRP A 148 -3.76 -1.37 12.12
C TRP A 148 -4.83 -0.49 11.46
N ARG A 149 -6.11 -0.80 11.70
CA ARG A 149 -7.24 -0.01 11.22
C ARG A 149 -8.02 0.53 12.41
N SER A 150 -8.37 1.82 12.38
CA SER A 150 -9.34 2.35 13.34
C SER A 150 -10.71 1.71 13.15
N PRO A 151 -11.53 1.55 14.20
CA PRO A 151 -12.90 1.04 14.06
C PRO A 151 -13.74 1.78 13.00
N ASP A 152 -13.52 3.09 12.88
CA ASP A 152 -14.20 3.96 11.91
C ASP A 152 -13.61 3.87 10.47
N ALA A 153 -12.61 3.01 10.25
CA ALA A 153 -11.91 2.83 8.97
C ALA A 153 -11.78 1.34 8.59
N ALA A 154 -12.90 0.61 8.73
CA ALA A 154 -13.00 -0.78 8.34
C ALA A 154 -12.62 -1.01 6.86
N GLU A 155 -12.20 -2.23 6.56
CA GLU A 155 -11.89 -2.64 5.20
C GLU A 155 -13.14 -2.59 4.32
N ARG A 156 -13.00 -2.09 3.08
CA ARG A 156 -14.10 -2.01 2.12
C ARG A 156 -14.34 -3.38 1.49
N ASP A 157 -15.58 -3.84 1.53
CA ASP A 157 -16.03 -4.99 0.75
C ASP A 157 -16.42 -4.54 -0.67
N ASP A 158 -15.53 -4.81 -1.63
CA ASP A 158 -15.72 -4.52 -3.05
C ASP A 158 -16.12 -5.77 -3.86
N SER A 159 -16.56 -6.86 -3.21
CA SER A 159 -16.82 -8.15 -3.87
C SER A 159 -17.92 -8.05 -4.94
N GLN A 160 -18.96 -7.26 -4.69
CA GLN A 160 -20.04 -7.01 -5.66
C GLN A 160 -19.54 -6.21 -6.87
N GLN A 161 -18.66 -5.23 -6.66
CA GLN A 161 -18.08 -4.45 -7.75
C GLN A 161 -17.21 -5.32 -8.64
N LEU A 162 -16.38 -6.20 -8.06
CA LEU A 162 -15.57 -7.14 -8.83
C LEU A 162 -16.42 -8.16 -9.58
N LEU A 163 -17.52 -8.63 -8.99
CA LEU A 163 -18.48 -9.49 -9.68
C LEU A 163 -19.11 -8.77 -10.89
N GLN A 164 -19.49 -7.50 -10.75
CA GLN A 164 -20.01 -6.71 -11.86
C GLN A 164 -18.97 -6.50 -12.96
N ILE A 165 -17.71 -6.21 -12.60
CA ILE A 165 -16.59 -6.14 -13.56
C ILE A 165 -16.45 -7.47 -14.29
N ALA A 166 -16.50 -8.59 -13.57
CA ALA A 166 -16.35 -9.92 -14.15
C ALA A 166 -17.46 -10.23 -15.17
N VAL A 167 -18.73 -10.00 -14.81
CA VAL A 167 -19.88 -10.26 -15.68
C VAL A 167 -19.88 -9.36 -16.90
N GLN A 168 -19.66 -8.05 -16.74
CA GLN A 168 -19.56 -7.10 -17.87
C GLN A 168 -18.36 -7.42 -18.77
N GLY A 169 -17.27 -7.94 -18.19
CA GLY A 169 -16.07 -8.31 -18.93
C GLY A 169 -16.25 -9.45 -19.93
N LEU A 170 -17.34 -10.23 -19.83
CA LEU A 170 -17.65 -11.24 -20.85
C LEU A 170 -17.89 -10.62 -22.24
N THR A 171 -18.29 -9.35 -22.31
CA THR A 171 -18.41 -8.62 -23.59
C THR A 171 -17.19 -7.77 -23.92
N ASP A 172 -16.37 -7.40 -22.93
CA ASP A 172 -15.17 -6.58 -23.09
C ASP A 172 -14.10 -6.96 -22.04
N LEU A 173 -13.34 -8.02 -22.34
CA LEU A 173 -12.26 -8.51 -21.47
C LEU A 173 -11.18 -7.45 -21.23
N PRO A 174 -10.67 -6.71 -22.24
CA PRO A 174 -9.71 -5.64 -22.00
C PRO A 174 -10.18 -4.65 -20.94
N GLN A 175 -11.43 -4.19 -21.03
CA GLN A 175 -11.97 -3.24 -20.07
C GLN A 175 -12.11 -3.83 -18.66
N ALA A 176 -12.47 -5.12 -18.54
CA ALA A 176 -12.57 -5.76 -17.23
C ALA A 176 -11.22 -5.87 -16.52
N PHE A 177 -10.17 -6.27 -17.23
CA PHE A 177 -8.82 -6.34 -16.67
C PHE A 177 -8.30 -4.94 -16.29
N GLU A 178 -8.54 -3.92 -17.12
CA GLU A 178 -8.18 -2.53 -16.79
C GLU A 178 -8.94 -2.00 -15.57
N ARG A 179 -10.24 -2.29 -15.43
CA ARG A 179 -11.04 -1.88 -14.27
C ARG A 179 -10.69 -2.62 -12.99
N ALA A 180 -10.19 -3.85 -13.09
CA ALA A 180 -9.71 -4.61 -11.94
C ALA A 180 -8.34 -4.13 -11.44
N ARG A 181 -7.52 -3.50 -12.30
CA ARG A 181 -6.25 -2.90 -11.87
C ARG A 181 -6.49 -1.66 -10.99
N PRO A 182 -5.57 -1.36 -10.06
CA PRO A 182 -5.55 -0.08 -9.36
C PRO A 182 -5.56 1.11 -10.33
N ALA A 183 -6.55 1.99 -10.16
CA ALA A 183 -6.63 3.25 -10.92
C ALA A 183 -5.57 4.29 -10.48
N LEU A 184 -4.87 4.02 -9.38
CA LEU A 184 -3.84 4.89 -8.82
C LEU A 184 -2.69 5.10 -9.81
N ALA A 185 -2.34 6.35 -10.09
CA ALA A 185 -1.23 6.71 -10.99
C ALA A 185 0.09 6.02 -10.60
N LEU A 186 0.40 5.95 -9.29
CA LEU A 186 1.58 5.24 -8.78
C LEU A 186 1.65 3.78 -9.26
N TYR A 187 0.52 3.07 -9.30
CA TYR A 187 0.48 1.68 -9.77
C TYR A 187 0.68 1.60 -11.28
N ARG A 188 -0.07 2.39 -12.05
CA ARG A 188 0.00 2.40 -13.52
C ARG A 188 1.42 2.71 -14.01
N ASP A 189 2.04 3.72 -13.43
CA ASP A 189 3.35 4.18 -13.86
C ASP A 189 4.43 3.16 -13.45
N LEU A 190 4.34 2.57 -12.25
CA LEU A 190 5.23 1.49 -11.83
C LEU A 190 5.06 0.22 -12.66
N ARG A 191 3.82 -0.14 -13.04
CA ARG A 191 3.50 -1.27 -13.92
C ARG A 191 4.15 -1.10 -15.28
N ALA A 192 4.03 0.09 -15.88
CA ALA A 192 4.68 0.40 -17.16
C ALA A 192 6.22 0.36 -17.06
N ALA A 193 6.80 0.81 -15.94
CA ALA A 193 8.23 0.65 -15.70
C ALA A 193 8.64 -0.82 -15.56
N TYR A 194 7.89 -1.62 -14.78
CA TYR A 194 8.14 -3.04 -14.59
C TYR A 194 8.06 -3.84 -15.90
N ALA A 195 7.01 -3.61 -16.70
CA ALA A 195 6.82 -4.24 -18.00
C ALA A 195 8.02 -4.00 -18.94
N ARG A 196 8.56 -2.77 -18.96
CA ARG A 196 9.78 -2.47 -19.73
C ARG A 196 11.01 -3.19 -19.17
N LEU A 197 11.19 -3.18 -17.86
CA LEU A 197 12.35 -3.80 -17.21
C LEU A 197 12.39 -5.31 -17.36
N ARG A 198 11.25 -6.01 -17.20
CA ARG A 198 11.19 -7.47 -17.28
C ARG A 198 11.43 -8.02 -18.69
N LEU A 199 11.20 -7.20 -19.72
CA LEU A 199 11.41 -7.57 -21.13
C LEU A 199 12.83 -7.24 -21.61
N ALA A 200 13.53 -6.35 -20.92
CA ALA A 200 14.93 -6.06 -21.21
C ALA A 200 15.83 -7.20 -20.69
N PRO A 201 16.87 -7.60 -21.45
CA PRO A 201 17.86 -8.53 -20.92
C PRO A 201 18.54 -7.89 -19.70
N LEU A 202 18.66 -8.64 -18.61
CA LEU A 202 19.40 -8.18 -17.45
C LEU A 202 20.87 -7.97 -17.86
N PRO A 203 21.45 -6.79 -17.58
CA PRO A 203 22.86 -6.56 -17.91
C PRO A 203 23.74 -7.51 -17.11
N ALA A 204 24.87 -7.91 -17.68
CA ALA A 204 25.91 -8.59 -16.93
C ALA A 204 26.29 -7.70 -15.74
N TRP A 205 26.29 -8.29 -14.54
CA TRP A 205 26.49 -7.56 -13.31
C TRP A 205 27.39 -8.35 -12.37
N ARG A 206 28.34 -7.65 -11.76
CA ARG A 206 29.21 -8.16 -10.70
C ARG A 206 29.26 -7.13 -9.58
N PRO A 207 29.28 -7.56 -8.31
CA PRO A 207 29.38 -6.63 -7.19
C PRO A 207 30.73 -5.89 -7.22
N LEU A 208 30.72 -4.63 -6.83
CA LEU A 208 31.92 -3.87 -6.53
C LEU A 208 32.57 -4.43 -5.25
N PRO A 209 33.89 -4.65 -5.24
CA PRO A 209 34.62 -4.99 -4.03
C PRO A 209 34.42 -3.95 -2.91
N ASP A 210 34.45 -4.43 -1.67
CA ASP A 210 34.50 -3.57 -0.50
C ASP A 210 35.76 -2.69 -0.52
N GLY A 211 35.70 -1.55 0.15
CA GLY A 211 36.84 -0.65 0.26
C GLY A 211 36.52 0.65 0.98
N THR A 212 37.50 1.52 1.07
CA THR A 212 37.33 2.85 1.66
C THR A 212 36.41 3.73 0.81
N THR A 213 35.89 4.80 1.42
CA THR A 213 35.06 5.78 0.73
C THR A 213 35.77 6.39 -0.47
N LEU A 214 35.16 6.33 -1.66
CA LEU A 214 35.70 6.91 -2.89
C LEU A 214 35.13 8.32 -3.10
N ARG A 215 36.01 9.32 -3.21
CA ARG A 215 35.68 10.75 -3.38
C ARG A 215 36.13 11.26 -4.76
N PRO A 216 35.46 12.30 -5.30
CA PRO A 216 35.86 12.93 -6.57
C PRO A 216 37.38 13.17 -6.66
N GLY A 217 37.98 12.80 -7.78
CA GLY A 217 39.41 12.95 -8.06
C GLY A 217 40.33 11.83 -7.56
N MET A 218 39.85 10.91 -6.71
CA MET A 218 40.63 9.76 -6.26
C MET A 218 40.91 8.78 -7.40
N SER A 219 41.99 8.01 -7.28
CA SER A 219 42.25 6.85 -8.14
C SER A 219 42.04 5.56 -7.35
N ASP A 220 41.35 4.59 -7.93
CA ASP A 220 40.96 3.34 -7.26
C ASP A 220 40.69 2.23 -8.28
N GLU A 221 41.03 1.00 -7.93
CA GLU A 221 40.87 -0.19 -8.79
C GLU A 221 39.40 -0.50 -9.12
N ARG A 222 38.45 0.02 -8.33
CA ARG A 222 37.00 -0.13 -8.54
C ARG A 222 36.44 0.80 -9.61
N VAL A 223 37.15 1.88 -9.98
CA VAL A 223 36.65 2.90 -10.91
C VAL A 223 36.31 2.33 -12.30
N PRO A 224 37.13 1.46 -12.93
CA PRO A 224 36.78 0.85 -14.20
C PRO A 224 35.43 0.12 -14.18
N LEU A 225 35.15 -0.64 -13.11
CA LEU A 225 33.88 -1.32 -12.92
C LEU A 225 32.73 -0.32 -12.66
N LEU A 226 32.97 0.76 -11.91
CA LEU A 226 31.98 1.82 -11.73
C LEU A 226 31.55 2.47 -13.05
N ARG A 227 32.49 2.70 -13.97
CA ARG A 227 32.19 3.22 -15.31
C ARG A 227 31.34 2.24 -16.10
N GLU A 228 31.72 0.97 -16.13
CA GLU A 228 30.95 -0.10 -16.77
C GLU A 228 29.50 -0.14 -16.26
N MET A 229 29.29 0.06 -14.95
CA MET A 229 27.97 0.02 -14.32
C MET A 229 27.11 1.27 -14.60
N LEU A 230 27.71 2.47 -14.62
CA LEU A 230 26.97 3.73 -14.58
C LEU A 230 26.98 4.51 -15.90
N LEU A 231 27.92 4.24 -16.80
CA LEU A 231 28.05 4.89 -18.10
C LEU A 231 27.69 3.89 -19.20
N ALA A 232 26.61 4.16 -19.93
CA ALA A 232 26.19 3.32 -21.05
C ALA A 232 27.26 3.30 -22.15
N GLY A 233 27.69 2.11 -22.58
CA GLY A 233 28.64 1.97 -23.69
C GLY A 233 30.12 2.20 -23.32
N ALA A 234 30.49 2.06 -22.05
CA ALA A 234 31.87 2.19 -21.55
C ALA A 234 32.81 1.05 -21.99
N ALA A 235 32.76 0.61 -23.24
CA ALA A 235 33.71 -0.35 -23.83
C ALA A 235 34.91 0.35 -24.50
N SER A 236 35.31 1.54 -24.00
CA SER A 236 36.42 2.33 -24.54
C SER A 236 37.65 2.28 -23.62
N THR A 237 38.81 2.74 -24.10
CA THR A 237 40.04 2.86 -23.29
C THR A 237 39.89 3.78 -22.07
N ALA A 238 38.94 4.73 -22.11
CA ALA A 238 38.59 5.56 -20.96
C ALA A 238 37.90 4.76 -19.83
N ALA A 239 37.37 3.58 -20.13
CA ALA A 239 36.76 2.69 -19.14
C ALA A 239 37.79 1.95 -18.28
N LEU A 240 39.08 1.97 -18.64
CA LEU A 240 40.17 1.41 -17.84
C LEU A 240 40.85 2.45 -16.94
N GLU A 241 40.48 3.73 -17.05
CA GLU A 241 41.10 4.78 -16.26
C GLU A 241 40.68 4.65 -14.79
N PRO A 242 41.64 4.47 -13.85
CA PRO A 242 41.32 4.25 -12.44
C PRO A 242 40.90 5.54 -11.72
N ARG A 243 40.90 6.68 -12.41
CA ARG A 243 40.59 7.99 -11.83
C ARG A 243 39.09 8.26 -11.84
N TYR A 244 38.56 8.63 -10.68
CA TYR A 244 37.19 9.05 -10.49
C TYR A 244 37.02 10.52 -10.92
N ASP A 245 36.70 10.71 -12.20
CA ASP A 245 36.57 12.02 -12.84
C ASP A 245 35.17 12.63 -12.74
N ASP A 246 35.03 13.86 -13.24
CA ASP A 246 33.79 14.63 -13.16
C ASP A 246 32.61 13.96 -13.89
N GLU A 247 32.87 13.27 -15.01
CA GLU A 247 31.83 12.53 -15.74
C GLU A 247 31.24 11.41 -14.87
N LEU A 248 32.10 10.59 -14.27
CA LEU A 248 31.66 9.51 -13.40
C LEU A 248 31.02 10.06 -12.11
N VAL A 249 31.50 11.18 -11.57
CA VAL A 249 30.89 11.85 -10.41
C VAL A 249 29.43 12.24 -10.70
N GLU A 250 29.16 12.81 -11.86
CA GLU A 250 27.79 13.15 -12.27
C GLU A 250 26.94 11.91 -12.52
N ALA A 251 27.52 10.81 -13.01
CA ALA A 251 26.82 9.52 -13.11
C ALA A 251 26.46 8.95 -11.73
N VAL A 252 27.36 9.03 -10.76
CA VAL A 252 27.12 8.63 -9.37
C VAL A 252 26.07 9.51 -8.72
N ARG A 253 26.06 10.82 -8.96
CA ARG A 253 25.00 11.72 -8.47
C ARG A 253 23.63 11.34 -9.02
N ARG A 254 23.52 11.10 -10.33
CA ARG A 254 22.27 10.60 -10.94
C ARG A 254 21.83 9.27 -10.30
N PHE A 255 22.77 8.37 -10.04
CA PHE A 255 22.51 7.12 -9.32
C PHE A 255 22.00 7.40 -7.89
N GLN A 256 22.71 8.20 -7.11
CA GLN A 256 22.33 8.55 -5.74
C GLN A 256 20.92 9.15 -5.69
N THR A 257 20.59 10.10 -6.56
CA THR A 257 19.24 10.67 -6.64
C THR A 257 18.21 9.61 -7.03
N ARG A 258 18.54 8.68 -7.94
CA ARG A 258 17.62 7.58 -8.33
C ARG A 258 17.36 6.60 -7.18
N HIS A 259 18.31 6.45 -6.28
CA HIS A 259 18.28 5.49 -5.18
C HIS A 259 17.93 6.13 -3.82
N GLY A 260 17.53 7.40 -3.80
CA GLY A 260 17.12 8.10 -2.58
C GLY A 260 18.27 8.32 -1.59
N LEU A 261 19.50 8.46 -2.11
CA LEU A 261 20.72 8.68 -1.34
C LEU A 261 21.13 10.15 -1.40
N GLU A 262 22.05 10.54 -0.50
CA GLU A 262 22.69 11.85 -0.51
C GLU A 262 23.38 12.06 -1.86
N THR A 263 23.12 13.20 -2.51
CA THR A 263 23.56 13.46 -3.90
C THR A 263 24.85 14.28 -3.90
N ASP A 264 25.91 13.73 -3.30
CA ASP A 264 27.20 14.40 -3.15
C ASP A 264 28.27 13.93 -4.14
N GLY A 265 28.04 12.80 -4.83
CA GLY A 265 29.02 12.14 -5.69
C GLY A 265 30.07 11.35 -4.89
N VAL A 266 29.88 11.12 -3.59
CA VAL A 266 30.77 10.32 -2.76
C VAL A 266 30.24 8.90 -2.65
N ILE A 267 31.07 7.91 -2.97
CA ILE A 267 30.72 6.50 -2.81
C ILE A 267 31.13 6.05 -1.41
N GLY A 268 30.26 6.35 -0.45
CA GLY A 268 30.33 5.80 0.92
C GLY A 268 29.65 4.42 1.01
N ALA A 269 29.57 3.89 2.23
CA ALA A 269 28.99 2.57 2.50
C ALA A 269 27.55 2.42 1.95
N GLY A 270 26.69 3.44 2.10
CA GLY A 270 25.32 3.41 1.60
C GLY A 270 25.24 3.37 0.07
N THR A 271 26.04 4.17 -0.63
CA THR A 271 26.10 4.16 -2.10
C THR A 271 26.70 2.85 -2.62
N LEU A 272 27.75 2.34 -1.99
CA LEU A 272 28.34 1.05 -2.33
C LEU A 272 27.34 -0.10 -2.15
N ALA A 273 26.63 -0.13 -1.01
CA ALA A 273 25.59 -1.11 -0.76
C ALA A 273 24.47 -1.05 -1.81
N ALA A 274 24.06 0.16 -2.23
CA ALA A 274 23.04 0.33 -3.25
C ALA A 274 23.50 -0.09 -4.66
N LEU A 275 24.77 0.17 -5.02
CA LEU A 275 25.40 -0.31 -6.26
C LEU A 275 25.52 -1.83 -6.28
N ASN A 276 25.72 -2.42 -5.10
CA ASN A 276 25.83 -3.87 -4.90
C ASN A 276 24.48 -4.61 -4.85
N VAL A 277 23.37 -3.94 -5.16
CA VAL A 277 22.08 -4.60 -5.41
C VAL A 277 21.96 -4.97 -6.89
N SER A 278 21.83 -6.27 -7.17
CA SER A 278 21.77 -6.77 -8.55
C SER A 278 20.54 -6.25 -9.33
N PRO A 279 20.62 -6.17 -10.68
CA PRO A 279 19.47 -5.85 -11.52
C PRO A 279 18.26 -6.77 -11.30
N ALA A 280 18.50 -8.07 -11.06
CA ALA A 280 17.44 -9.02 -10.73
C ALA A 280 16.74 -8.65 -9.41
N SER A 281 17.51 -8.35 -8.36
CA SER A 281 16.96 -7.90 -7.08
C SER A 281 16.23 -6.56 -7.20
N ARG A 282 16.65 -5.66 -8.10
CA ARG A 282 15.93 -4.41 -8.39
C ARG A 282 14.62 -4.67 -9.14
N LEU A 283 14.58 -5.66 -10.03
CA LEU A 283 13.34 -6.09 -10.68
C LEU A 283 12.36 -6.64 -9.63
N ASP A 284 12.84 -7.49 -8.71
CA ASP A 284 12.03 -8.00 -7.59
C ASP A 284 11.54 -6.86 -6.68
N GLN A 285 12.38 -5.87 -6.40
CA GLN A 285 11.97 -4.68 -5.64
C GLN A 285 10.81 -3.94 -6.32
N VAL A 286 10.78 -3.85 -7.65
CA VAL A 286 9.64 -3.26 -8.35
C VAL A 286 8.42 -4.18 -8.26
N ARG A 287 8.60 -5.49 -8.46
CA ARG A 287 7.53 -6.51 -8.41
C ARG A 287 6.78 -6.48 -7.09
N ILE A 288 7.47 -6.49 -5.95
CA ILE A 288 6.82 -6.46 -4.63
C ILE A 288 6.08 -5.14 -4.36
N ASN A 289 6.52 -4.03 -4.97
CA ASN A 289 5.85 -2.75 -4.80
C ASN A 289 4.59 -2.63 -5.69
N LEU A 290 4.49 -3.39 -6.80
CA LEU A 290 3.21 -3.56 -7.48
C LEU A 290 2.17 -4.23 -6.58
N GLU A 291 2.58 -5.22 -5.79
CA GLU A 291 1.71 -5.88 -4.80
C GLU A 291 1.26 -4.89 -3.71
N ARG A 292 2.20 -4.16 -3.09
CA ARG A 292 1.86 -3.13 -2.09
C ARG A 292 0.93 -2.04 -2.63
N LEU A 293 1.12 -1.63 -3.88
CA LEU A 293 0.29 -0.59 -4.49
C LEU A 293 -1.14 -1.05 -4.77
N ARG A 294 -1.41 -2.36 -4.90
CA ARG A 294 -2.80 -2.88 -4.91
C ARG A 294 -3.46 -2.69 -3.56
N TRP A 295 -2.77 -3.04 -2.48
CA TRP A 295 -3.29 -2.84 -1.12
C TRP A 295 -3.52 -1.36 -0.83
N ILE A 296 -2.56 -0.50 -1.16
CA ILE A 296 -2.66 0.95 -0.97
C ILE A 296 -3.82 1.53 -1.77
N SER A 297 -4.00 1.14 -3.03
CA SER A 297 -5.06 1.68 -3.89
C SER A 297 -6.46 1.37 -3.37
N ARG A 298 -6.67 0.22 -2.72
CA ARG A 298 -7.96 -0.13 -2.11
C ARG A 298 -8.30 0.75 -0.91
N ASP A 299 -7.28 1.10 -0.15
CA ASP A 299 -7.44 1.87 1.08
C ASP A 299 -7.43 3.38 0.89
N LEU A 300 -6.86 3.86 -0.21
CA LEU A 300 -6.81 5.27 -0.52
C LEU A 300 -8.22 5.80 -0.83
N GLU A 301 -8.50 7.02 -0.37
CA GLU A 301 -9.80 7.67 -0.58
C GLU A 301 -9.61 8.94 -1.40
N PRO A 302 -10.62 9.38 -2.19
CA PRO A 302 -10.48 10.52 -3.10
C PRO A 302 -9.96 11.79 -2.43
N GLN A 303 -10.37 12.05 -1.19
CA GLN A 303 -9.84 13.11 -0.33
C GLN A 303 -9.25 12.48 0.92
N SER A 304 -7.92 12.38 0.99
CA SER A 304 -7.23 11.69 2.09
C SER A 304 -5.76 12.11 2.18
N LEU A 305 -5.10 11.75 3.28
CA LEU A 305 -3.65 11.82 3.42
C LEU A 305 -3.01 10.46 3.22
N LEU A 306 -1.95 10.42 2.42
CA LEU A 306 -1.08 9.27 2.26
C LEU A 306 0.30 9.63 2.83
N VAL A 307 0.72 8.94 3.88
CA VAL A 307 2.09 8.98 4.40
C VAL A 307 2.88 7.86 3.75
N ASP A 308 3.86 8.27 2.97
CA ASP A 308 4.88 7.43 2.36
C ASP A 308 6.01 7.22 3.36
N ILE A 309 5.97 6.10 4.09
CA ILE A 309 6.89 5.84 5.20
C ILE A 309 8.32 5.69 4.69
N ALA A 310 8.56 4.80 3.72
CA ALA A 310 9.90 4.55 3.18
C ALA A 310 10.43 5.74 2.38
N GLY A 311 9.56 6.50 1.70
CA GLY A 311 9.95 7.72 0.99
C GLY A 311 10.07 8.96 1.87
N ALA A 312 9.68 8.87 3.15
CA ALA A 312 9.60 9.99 4.08
C ALA A 312 8.95 11.23 3.41
N ARG A 313 7.74 11.01 2.88
CA ARG A 313 6.91 12.00 2.19
C ARG A 313 5.47 11.91 2.69
N LEU A 314 4.74 13.01 2.61
CA LEU A 314 3.30 13.07 2.83
C LEU A 314 2.63 13.67 1.61
N ILE A 315 1.52 13.08 1.19
CA ILE A 315 0.74 13.50 0.03
C ILE A 315 -0.70 13.71 0.49
N TYR A 316 -1.25 14.89 0.23
CA TYR A 316 -2.67 15.20 0.39
C TYR A 316 -3.35 15.02 -0.97
N TYR A 317 -4.31 14.10 -1.01
CA TYR A 317 -5.15 13.83 -2.16
C TYR A 317 -6.43 14.64 -2.09
N ARG A 318 -6.87 15.13 -3.26
CA ARG A 318 -8.19 15.71 -3.48
C ARG A 318 -8.69 15.24 -4.84
N ASP A 319 -9.95 14.79 -4.90
CA ASP A 319 -10.56 14.22 -6.11
C ASP A 319 -9.73 13.08 -6.73
N SER A 320 -9.09 12.26 -5.88
CA SER A 320 -8.18 11.15 -6.25
C SER A 320 -6.87 11.58 -6.92
N CYS A 321 -6.56 12.88 -6.92
CA CYS A 321 -5.33 13.44 -7.46
C CYS A 321 -4.43 13.99 -6.34
N PRO A 322 -3.08 13.85 -6.44
CA PRO A 322 -2.16 14.55 -5.56
C PRO A 322 -2.38 16.07 -5.67
N PHE A 323 -2.81 16.70 -4.58
CA PHE A 323 -3.06 18.14 -4.52
C PHE A 323 -1.90 18.89 -3.88
N TRP A 324 -1.31 18.31 -2.84
CA TRP A 324 -0.15 18.87 -2.16
C TRP A 324 0.76 17.76 -1.64
N GLN A 325 2.07 17.99 -1.63
CA GLN A 325 3.04 17.04 -1.12
C GLN A 325 4.17 17.75 -0.38
N THR A 326 4.74 17.07 0.62
CA THR A 326 5.82 17.62 1.45
C THR A 326 6.73 16.53 2.01
N ARG A 327 7.92 16.90 2.47
CA ARG A 327 8.86 15.98 3.12
C ARG A 327 8.41 15.67 4.55
N THR A 328 8.74 14.47 5.02
CA THR A 328 8.52 14.07 6.41
C THR A 328 9.80 13.52 7.04
N GLN A 329 9.80 13.39 8.37
CA GLN A 329 10.75 12.56 9.11
C GLN A 329 9.97 11.46 9.82
N VAL A 330 10.34 10.21 9.58
CA VAL A 330 9.67 9.00 10.08
C VAL A 330 10.51 8.31 11.15
N GLY A 331 9.97 7.26 11.78
CA GLY A 331 10.63 6.49 12.81
C GLY A 331 11.92 5.83 12.31
N ARG A 332 12.94 5.77 13.16
CA ARG A 332 14.13 4.95 12.91
C ARG A 332 13.79 3.46 12.89
N GLN A 333 14.67 2.62 12.36
CA GLN A 333 14.45 1.17 12.30
C GLN A 333 14.09 0.52 13.66
N ALA A 334 14.74 0.93 14.75
CA ALA A 334 14.46 0.42 16.09
C ALA A 334 13.12 0.90 16.69
N ARG A 335 12.51 1.95 16.12
CA ARG A 335 11.26 2.58 16.60
C ARG A 335 10.44 3.00 15.39
N GLN A 336 9.99 2.00 14.64
CA GLN A 336 9.35 2.17 13.34
C GLN A 336 8.08 3.00 13.41
N THR A 337 7.82 3.79 12.37
CA THR A 337 6.49 4.34 12.11
C THR A 337 5.57 3.19 11.68
N PRO A 338 4.47 2.92 12.42
CA PRO A 338 3.58 1.81 12.11
C PRO A 338 2.73 2.12 10.87
N PRO A 339 2.53 1.14 9.96
CA PRO A 339 1.54 1.27 8.92
C PRO A 339 0.13 1.18 9.52
N LEU A 340 -0.77 2.07 9.09
CA LEU A 340 -2.12 2.12 9.62
C LEU A 340 -3.09 2.86 8.70
N LYS A 341 -4.38 2.63 8.92
CA LYS A 341 -5.47 3.45 8.39
C LYS A 341 -6.31 4.03 9.53
N SER A 342 -6.52 5.34 9.50
CA SER A 342 -7.27 6.06 10.53
C SER A 342 -7.97 7.31 9.96
N GLN A 343 -8.54 8.12 10.84
CA GLN A 343 -9.11 9.42 10.54
C GLN A 343 -8.53 10.49 11.46
N ILE A 344 -8.11 11.61 10.87
CA ILE A 344 -7.72 12.81 11.60
C ILE A 344 -8.99 13.47 12.12
N THR A 345 -8.99 13.77 13.42
CA THR A 345 -10.19 14.25 14.12
C THR A 345 -9.95 15.52 14.93
N ARG A 346 -8.70 15.81 15.31
CA ARG A 346 -8.38 16.98 16.14
C ARG A 346 -6.95 17.46 15.92
N LEU A 347 -6.72 18.71 16.31
CA LEU A 347 -5.44 19.37 16.40
C LEU A 347 -5.15 19.68 17.87
N THR A 348 -3.93 19.44 18.33
CA THR A 348 -3.40 20.06 19.53
C THR A 348 -2.55 21.25 19.08
N LEU A 349 -3.04 22.47 19.27
CA LEU A 349 -2.35 23.72 18.95
C LEU A 349 -1.44 24.12 20.11
N ASN A 350 -0.23 24.61 19.83
CA ASN A 350 0.82 24.91 20.80
C ASN A 350 0.96 23.79 21.86
N PRO A 351 1.22 22.55 21.43
CA PRO A 351 1.21 21.39 22.32
C PRO A 351 2.29 21.50 23.40
N THR A 352 1.97 21.08 24.62
CA THR A 352 3.01 20.61 25.55
C THR A 352 3.53 19.25 25.08
N TRP A 353 4.78 18.94 25.41
CA TRP A 353 5.36 17.64 25.12
C TRP A 353 5.63 16.88 26.41
N THR A 354 4.80 15.87 26.67
CA THR A 354 5.08 14.88 27.72
C THR A 354 5.90 13.75 27.12
N VAL A 355 7.09 13.51 27.67
CA VAL A 355 8.06 12.54 27.15
C VAL A 355 7.50 11.12 27.29
N PRO A 356 7.32 10.36 26.19
CA PRO A 356 6.88 8.98 26.25
C PRO A 356 7.87 8.08 27.03
N PRO A 357 7.41 7.00 27.70
CA PRO A 357 8.27 6.14 28.52
C PRO A 357 9.52 5.63 27.79
N THR A 358 9.38 5.22 26.53
CA THR A 358 10.51 4.74 25.72
C THR A 358 11.55 5.84 25.46
N ILE A 359 11.11 7.06 25.18
CA ILE A 359 12.02 8.20 24.95
C ILE A 359 12.67 8.63 26.28
N LEU A 360 11.91 8.60 27.38
CA LEU A 360 12.43 8.85 28.71
C LEU A 360 13.60 7.90 29.00
N GLN A 361 13.36 6.60 28.88
CA GLN A 361 14.35 5.57 29.20
C GLN A 361 15.56 5.57 28.26
N GLN A 362 15.34 5.66 26.96
CA GLN A 362 16.40 5.43 25.96
C GLN A 362 17.13 6.70 25.54
N ASP A 363 16.47 7.86 25.56
CA ASP A 363 17.04 9.11 25.03
C ASP A 363 17.32 10.14 26.13
N LYS A 364 16.45 10.27 27.15
CA LYS A 364 16.55 11.35 28.15
C LYS A 364 17.33 10.95 29.39
N LEU A 365 17.07 9.79 29.98
CA LEU A 365 17.79 9.35 31.17
C LEU A 365 19.31 9.28 31.00
N PRO A 366 19.88 8.83 29.86
CA PRO A 366 21.33 8.89 29.66
C PRO A 366 21.90 10.30 29.81
N LEU A 367 21.24 11.30 29.20
CA LEU A 367 21.68 12.71 29.25
C LEU A 367 21.47 13.33 30.64
N ILE A 368 20.38 12.99 31.32
CA ILE A 368 20.07 13.52 32.65
C ILE A 368 21.00 12.93 33.72
N ARG A 369 21.38 11.65 33.59
CA ARG A 369 22.35 11.00 34.50
C ARG A 369 23.75 11.59 34.36
N GLU A 370 24.13 11.99 33.15
CA GLU A 370 25.39 12.69 32.90
C GLU A 370 25.37 14.11 33.48
N ASP A 371 24.27 14.84 33.29
CA ASP A 371 24.08 16.18 33.85
C ASP A 371 22.58 16.50 34.09
N ALA A 372 22.18 16.56 35.36
CA ALA A 372 20.81 16.91 35.74
C ALA A 372 20.40 18.33 35.31
N GLY A 373 21.38 19.23 35.13
CA GLY A 373 21.18 20.58 34.57
C GLY A 373 20.64 20.56 33.13
N TYR A 374 20.69 19.42 32.44
CA TYR A 374 20.01 19.18 31.17
C TYR A 374 18.54 19.59 31.21
N LEU A 375 17.83 19.26 32.29
CA LEU A 375 16.40 19.54 32.44
C LEU A 375 16.12 21.04 32.36
N ALA A 376 16.85 21.84 33.13
CA ALA A 376 16.69 23.29 33.14
C ALA A 376 17.05 23.92 31.79
N ARG A 377 18.16 23.51 31.17
CA ARG A 377 18.59 24.02 29.85
C ARG A 377 17.60 23.72 28.73
N HIS A 378 16.82 22.64 28.86
CA HIS A 378 15.80 22.26 27.89
C HIS A 378 14.37 22.58 28.33
N GLY A 379 14.19 23.33 29.43
CA GLY A 379 12.87 23.74 29.93
C GLY A 379 11.97 22.55 30.28
N MET A 380 12.53 21.47 30.80
CA MET A 380 11.79 20.27 31.19
C MET A 380 11.40 20.33 32.67
N ARG A 381 10.10 20.22 32.93
CA ARG A 381 9.53 20.04 34.26
C ARG A 381 9.49 18.56 34.60
N VAL A 382 9.78 18.24 35.86
CA VAL A 382 9.64 16.90 36.43
C VAL A 382 8.36 16.90 37.25
N LEU A 383 7.42 16.05 36.89
CA LEU A 383 6.08 16.02 37.49
C LEU A 383 5.80 14.65 38.12
N ASP A 384 4.99 14.60 39.16
CA ASP A 384 4.39 13.35 39.64
C ASP A 384 3.22 12.89 38.74
N ALA A 385 2.60 11.77 39.09
CA ALA A 385 1.45 11.24 38.36
C ALA A 385 0.18 12.14 38.44
N GLN A 386 0.13 13.04 39.43
CA GLN A 386 -0.94 14.02 39.63
C GLN A 386 -0.66 15.33 38.89
N GLY A 387 0.54 15.51 38.35
CA GLY A 387 0.97 16.70 37.62
C GLY A 387 1.60 17.79 38.49
N ASN A 388 1.93 17.52 39.75
CA ASN A 388 2.64 18.46 40.62
C ASN A 388 4.14 18.44 40.32
N ASP A 389 4.80 19.58 40.44
CA ASP A 389 6.25 19.66 40.27
C ASP A 389 7.00 18.87 41.36
N LEU A 390 8.01 18.12 40.92
CA LEU A 390 8.98 17.44 41.75
C LEU A 390 10.32 18.16 41.64
N ASP A 391 11.03 18.29 42.75
CA ASP A 391 12.40 18.82 42.75
C ASP A 391 13.33 17.82 42.06
N PRO A 392 13.97 18.17 40.92
CA PRO A 392 14.90 17.27 40.23
C PRO A 392 16.08 16.81 41.09
N ALA A 393 16.48 17.58 42.11
CA ALA A 393 17.56 17.22 43.02
C ALA A 393 17.18 16.10 44.01
N SER A 394 15.87 15.89 44.22
CA SER A 394 15.34 14.83 45.09
C SER A 394 15.18 13.48 44.39
N ILE A 395 15.39 13.42 43.07
CA ILE A 395 15.13 12.23 42.24
C ILE A 395 16.41 11.43 42.04
N ASP A 396 16.35 10.12 42.32
CA ASP A 396 17.37 9.19 41.84
C ASP A 396 17.19 8.94 40.34
N TRP A 397 18.02 9.59 39.52
CA TRP A 397 18.01 9.48 38.06
C TRP A 397 18.51 8.14 37.52
N HIS A 398 19.10 7.27 38.36
CA HIS A 398 19.43 5.90 37.96
C HIS A 398 18.18 5.03 37.91
N ALA A 399 17.26 5.20 38.86
CA ALA A 399 16.01 4.44 38.95
C ALA A 399 14.80 5.33 39.30
N PRO A 400 14.46 6.33 38.46
CA PRO A 400 13.38 7.25 38.78
C PRO A 400 12.03 6.53 38.73
N ARG A 401 11.17 6.79 39.72
CA ARG A 401 9.84 6.18 39.84
C ARG A 401 8.76 7.24 39.84
N ASN A 402 7.64 6.93 39.19
CA ASN A 402 6.42 7.75 39.20
C ASN A 402 6.63 9.22 38.76
N ILE A 403 7.57 9.44 37.83
CA ILE A 403 7.82 10.76 37.25
C ILE A 403 7.28 10.88 35.83
N MET A 404 6.97 12.10 35.41
CA MET A 404 6.70 12.50 34.05
C MET A 404 7.59 13.69 33.70
N LEU A 405 8.28 13.63 32.56
CA LEU A 405 8.97 14.81 32.03
C LEU A 405 8.04 15.54 31.07
N ARG A 406 7.84 16.83 31.28
CA ARG A 406 7.03 17.68 30.41
C ARG A 406 7.78 18.93 30.00
N GLN A 407 7.78 19.21 28.71
CA GLN A 407 8.21 20.48 28.16
C GLN A 407 6.98 21.30 27.77
N GLU A 408 6.94 22.56 28.19
CA GLU A 408 5.82 23.46 27.87
C GLU A 408 5.79 23.83 26.39
N ALA A 409 4.69 24.46 25.96
CA ALA A 409 4.58 24.99 24.62
C ALA A 409 5.64 26.08 24.36
N GLY A 410 6.19 26.12 23.15
CA GLY A 410 7.15 27.15 22.76
C GLY A 410 8.03 26.76 21.57
N PRO A 411 8.89 27.67 21.09
CA PRO A 411 9.70 27.46 19.88
C PRO A 411 10.65 26.26 19.95
N ALA A 412 11.11 25.90 21.15
CA ALA A 412 12.01 24.76 21.37
C ALA A 412 11.28 23.43 21.61
N ASN A 413 9.94 23.43 21.64
CA ASN A 413 9.15 22.23 21.88
C ASN A 413 9.31 21.25 20.69
N PRO A 414 9.67 19.96 20.90
CA PRO A 414 9.87 19.00 19.82
C PRO A 414 8.66 18.72 18.94
N LEU A 415 7.45 19.04 19.42
CA LEU A 415 6.19 18.94 18.67
C LEU A 415 5.87 20.20 17.86
N GLY A 416 6.71 21.24 17.94
CA GLY A 416 6.51 22.52 17.27
C GLY A 416 5.20 23.18 17.69
N GLN A 417 4.51 23.81 16.73
CA GLN A 417 3.27 24.57 16.99
C GLN A 417 2.00 23.73 16.88
N VAL A 418 2.04 22.52 16.32
CA VAL A 418 0.83 21.70 16.14
C VAL A 418 1.13 20.21 16.16
N ALA A 419 0.25 19.45 16.81
CA ALA A 419 0.13 18.00 16.63
C ALA A 419 -1.24 17.65 16.02
N ILE A 420 -1.23 16.96 14.88
CA ILE A 420 -2.41 16.52 14.13
C ILE A 420 -2.73 15.09 14.58
N ARG A 421 -3.90 14.90 15.20
CA ARG A 421 -4.24 13.68 15.92
C ARG A 421 -5.26 12.83 15.17
N PHE A 422 -5.04 11.54 15.24
CA PHE A 422 -5.93 10.49 14.74
C PHE A 422 -5.91 9.31 15.70
N ALA A 423 -6.97 8.49 15.70
CA ALA A 423 -7.06 7.34 16.60
C ALA A 423 -6.00 6.30 16.24
N ASN A 424 -5.26 5.78 17.23
CA ASN A 424 -4.35 4.64 17.11
C ASN A 424 -3.87 4.16 18.50
N PRO A 425 -3.46 2.89 18.65
CA PRO A 425 -2.93 2.35 19.91
C PRO A 425 -1.44 2.64 20.12
N PHE A 426 -0.75 3.19 19.12
CA PHE A 426 0.71 3.34 19.13
C PHE A 426 1.18 4.71 19.68
N SER A 427 0.23 5.59 20.04
CA SER A 427 0.51 6.98 20.41
C SER A 427 1.28 7.77 19.32
N VAL A 428 1.06 7.42 18.04
CA VAL A 428 1.65 8.14 16.90
C VAL A 428 0.73 9.24 16.40
N TYR A 429 1.31 10.29 15.84
CA TYR A 429 0.60 11.43 15.26
C TYR A 429 1.50 12.15 14.26
N LEU A 430 0.91 13.03 13.45
CA LEU A 430 1.69 13.96 12.64
C LEU A 430 1.96 15.23 13.47
N HIS A 431 3.11 15.85 13.34
CA HIS A 431 3.37 17.09 14.07
C HIS A 431 4.41 18.00 13.41
N ASP A 432 4.42 19.24 13.86
CA ASP A 432 5.45 20.23 13.55
C ASP A 432 6.78 19.90 14.27
N THR A 433 7.87 20.59 13.95
CA THR A 433 9.15 20.38 14.63
C THR A 433 10.06 21.61 14.51
N PRO A 434 10.84 21.93 15.55
CA PRO A 434 11.90 22.94 15.43
C PRO A 434 13.09 22.44 14.61
N SER A 435 13.26 21.12 14.44
CA SER A 435 14.36 20.52 13.68
C SER A 435 14.11 20.56 12.16
N LYS A 436 13.83 21.74 11.62
CA LYS A 436 13.55 21.97 10.19
C LYS A 436 14.70 21.55 9.26
N PRO A 437 15.99 21.82 9.58
CA PRO A 437 17.09 21.43 8.68
C PRO A 437 17.19 19.92 8.40
N LEU A 438 16.60 19.07 9.27
CA LEU A 438 16.60 17.62 9.05
C LEU A 438 15.71 17.18 7.88
N PHE A 439 14.85 18.06 7.34
CA PHE A 439 14.11 17.76 6.11
C PHE A 439 14.99 17.77 4.86
N ASP A 440 16.17 18.40 4.92
CA ASP A 440 17.12 18.44 3.80
C ASP A 440 17.99 17.19 3.69
N LEU A 441 17.96 16.31 4.69
CA LEU A 441 18.66 15.03 4.65
C LEU A 441 18.00 14.07 3.66
N SER A 442 18.80 13.25 2.97
CA SER A 442 18.29 12.15 2.14
C SER A 442 17.60 11.07 2.98
N GLU A 443 18.23 10.65 4.08
CA GLU A 443 17.69 9.67 5.03
C GLU A 443 16.98 10.38 6.19
N ARG A 444 15.66 10.23 6.26
CA ARG A 444 14.81 10.92 7.24
C ARG A 444 14.11 9.98 8.23
N ALA A 445 14.65 8.79 8.42
CA ALA A 445 14.23 7.82 9.44
C ALA A 445 14.84 8.15 10.82
N LEU A 446 14.48 9.31 11.38
CA LEU A 446 15.16 9.92 12.54
C LEU A 446 14.31 9.93 13.82
N SER A 447 12.99 9.77 13.69
CA SER A 447 12.03 9.91 14.79
C SER A 447 11.94 8.64 15.65
N SER A 448 11.05 8.67 16.64
CA SER A 448 10.71 7.55 17.52
C SER A 448 9.33 6.95 17.21
N GLY A 449 8.84 7.10 15.98
CA GLY A 449 7.60 6.51 15.48
C GLY A 449 6.60 7.53 14.93
N CYS A 450 6.44 8.69 15.59
CA CYS A 450 5.64 9.80 15.07
C CYS A 450 6.22 10.38 13.78
N VAL A 451 5.40 11.10 13.01
CA VAL A 451 5.81 11.67 11.72
C VAL A 451 5.91 13.18 11.84
N ARG A 452 7.11 13.73 11.66
CA ARG A 452 7.30 15.18 11.56
C ARG A 452 7.00 15.62 10.14
N VAL A 453 6.26 16.71 9.99
CA VAL A 453 5.80 17.19 8.67
C VAL A 453 6.45 18.54 8.36
N GLU A 454 7.11 18.62 7.20
CA GLU A 454 7.56 19.91 6.67
C GLU A 454 6.34 20.72 6.24
N GLY A 455 6.26 21.98 6.70
CA GLY A 455 5.07 22.79 6.48
C GLY A 455 3.82 22.28 7.23
N ALA A 456 3.97 21.74 8.45
CA ALA A 456 2.84 21.24 9.25
C ALA A 456 1.66 22.22 9.41
N LEU A 457 1.91 23.53 9.50
CA LEU A 457 0.85 24.55 9.54
C LEU A 457 0.12 24.70 8.20
N GLN A 458 0.84 24.58 7.06
CA GLN A 458 0.20 24.52 5.75
C GLN A 458 -0.70 23.28 5.63
N LEU A 459 -0.28 22.13 6.19
CA LEU A 459 -1.13 20.96 6.25
C LEU A 459 -2.38 21.21 7.11
N VAL A 460 -2.25 21.91 8.23
CA VAL A 460 -3.42 22.32 9.04
C VAL A 460 -4.40 23.14 8.19
N ASP A 461 -3.91 24.12 7.42
CA ASP A 461 -4.76 24.91 6.52
C ASP A 461 -5.50 24.06 5.47
N LEU A 462 -4.92 22.93 5.04
CA LEU A 462 -5.57 22.00 4.10
C LEU A 462 -6.62 21.10 4.76
N LEU A 463 -6.56 20.94 6.08
CA LEU A 463 -7.48 20.11 6.87
C LEU A 463 -8.68 20.89 7.41
N LEU A 464 -8.62 22.23 7.39
CA LEU A 464 -9.65 23.12 7.90
C LEU A 464 -10.61 23.57 6.78
N ASP A 465 -11.90 23.57 7.10
CA ASP A 465 -12.91 24.30 6.33
C ASP A 465 -12.67 25.82 6.46
N GLU A 466 -13.25 26.62 5.56
CA GLU A 466 -13.00 28.07 5.47
C GLU A 466 -13.29 28.80 6.80
N ASP A 467 -14.42 28.49 7.44
CA ASP A 467 -14.85 29.09 8.71
C ASP A 467 -13.98 28.70 9.92
N GLU A 468 -13.24 27.59 9.85
CA GLU A 468 -12.38 27.12 10.95
C GLU A 468 -11.04 27.89 11.01
N ARG A 469 -10.55 28.39 9.86
CA ARG A 469 -9.20 28.96 9.70
C ARG A 469 -8.93 30.15 10.62
N GLU A 470 -9.85 31.11 10.66
CA GLU A 470 -9.68 32.31 11.48
C GLU A 470 -9.62 31.95 12.97
N THR A 471 -10.47 31.01 13.40
CA THR A 471 -10.50 30.56 14.79
C THR A 471 -9.20 29.85 15.17
N VAL A 472 -8.71 28.93 14.34
CA VAL A 472 -7.45 28.22 14.60
C VAL A 472 -6.26 29.18 14.62
N ALA A 473 -6.19 30.13 13.69
CA ALA A 473 -5.14 31.15 13.67
C ALA A 473 -5.13 31.99 14.97
N ARG A 474 -6.31 32.42 15.43
CA ARG A 474 -6.44 33.17 16.70
C ARG A 474 -5.97 32.36 17.90
N LEU A 475 -6.32 31.06 17.96
CA LEU A 475 -5.89 30.16 19.03
C LEU A 475 -4.37 29.95 19.03
N LEU A 476 -3.76 29.77 17.85
CA LEU A 476 -2.31 29.67 17.70
C LEU A 476 -1.59 30.92 18.23
N GLN A 477 -2.08 32.11 17.90
CA GLN A 477 -1.51 33.39 18.35
C GLN A 477 -1.49 33.57 19.87
N THR A 478 -2.36 32.87 20.61
CA THR A 478 -2.35 32.96 22.08
C THR A 478 -1.09 32.35 22.71
N GLY A 479 -0.35 31.51 21.99
CA GLY A 479 0.78 30.73 22.50
C GLY A 479 0.40 29.67 23.55
N LYS A 480 -0.89 29.57 23.91
CA LYS A 480 -1.40 28.60 24.89
C LYS A 480 -1.83 27.32 24.19
N THR A 481 -1.74 26.20 24.89
CA THR A 481 -2.20 24.90 24.38
C THR A 481 -3.71 24.89 24.23
N HIS A 482 -4.19 24.51 23.04
CA HIS A 482 -5.61 24.33 22.75
C HIS A 482 -5.85 22.99 22.07
N GLU A 483 -6.93 22.32 22.44
CA GLU A 483 -7.44 21.15 21.74
C GLU A 483 -8.58 21.61 20.81
N TYR A 484 -8.42 21.38 19.51
CA TYR A 484 -9.37 21.82 18.50
C TYR A 484 -9.88 20.61 17.72
N ARG A 485 -11.19 20.37 17.77
CA ARG A 485 -11.82 19.28 17.02
C ARG A 485 -12.18 19.79 15.63
N LEU A 486 -11.78 19.03 14.60
CA LEU A 486 -12.09 19.37 13.21
C LEU A 486 -13.57 19.12 12.90
N ALA A 487 -14.18 20.00 12.11
CA ALA A 487 -15.52 19.81 11.56
C ALA A 487 -15.56 18.60 10.62
N ARG A 488 -14.58 18.53 9.71
CA ARG A 488 -14.40 17.42 8.78
C ARG A 488 -13.32 16.46 9.25
N ARG A 489 -13.66 15.16 9.30
CA ARG A 489 -12.66 14.10 9.50
C ARG A 489 -11.96 13.81 8.18
N THR A 490 -10.63 13.79 8.19
CA THR A 490 -9.85 13.46 6.99
C THR A 490 -9.23 12.07 7.13
N PRO A 491 -9.49 11.12 6.23
CA PRO A 491 -8.83 9.82 6.23
C PRO A 491 -7.31 9.96 6.11
N ILE A 492 -6.58 9.13 6.84
CA ILE A 492 -5.12 9.02 6.74
C ILE A 492 -4.73 7.55 6.56
N LEU A 493 -3.91 7.28 5.54
CA LEU A 493 -3.26 6.01 5.28
C LEU A 493 -1.75 6.19 5.43
N MET A 494 -1.13 5.37 6.27
CA MET A 494 0.32 5.34 6.45
C MET A 494 0.81 4.01 5.87
N ALA A 495 1.54 4.09 4.75
CA ALA A 495 1.91 2.93 3.96
C ALA A 495 3.40 2.93 3.62
N TYR A 496 3.92 1.75 3.24
CA TYR A 496 5.34 1.51 3.05
C TYR A 496 5.60 0.96 1.65
N TRP A 497 6.39 1.65 0.83
CA TRP A 497 6.80 1.15 -0.49
C TRP A 497 8.17 1.71 -0.89
N THR A 498 9.00 0.86 -1.50
CA THR A 498 10.43 1.11 -1.72
C THR A 498 10.78 1.37 -3.18
N ALA A 499 9.80 1.33 -4.09
CA ALA A 499 9.97 1.68 -5.50
C ALA A 499 8.74 2.42 -6.02
N ALA A 500 8.95 3.50 -6.76
CA ALA A 500 7.90 4.28 -7.41
C ALA A 500 8.46 5.01 -8.64
N VAL A 501 7.59 5.38 -9.57
CA VAL A 501 7.95 6.29 -10.67
C VAL A 501 7.68 7.73 -10.22
N ASP A 502 8.62 8.63 -10.49
CA ASP A 502 8.44 10.06 -10.21
C ASP A 502 7.64 10.78 -11.31
N ASP A 503 7.38 12.06 -11.10
CA ASP A 503 6.68 12.94 -12.03
C ASP A 503 7.40 13.13 -13.37
N THR A 504 8.71 12.86 -13.44
CA THR A 504 9.49 12.87 -14.68
C THR A 504 9.45 11.53 -15.44
N GLY A 505 8.71 10.54 -14.91
CA GLY A 505 8.62 9.20 -15.50
C GLY A 505 9.83 8.31 -15.19
N GLN A 506 10.72 8.72 -14.27
CA GLN A 506 11.88 7.93 -13.88
C GLN A 506 11.55 7.02 -12.69
N LEU A 507 12.00 5.77 -12.79
CA LEU A 507 11.92 4.83 -11.68
C LEU A 507 12.89 5.25 -10.57
N ARG A 508 12.35 5.43 -9.37
CA ARG A 508 13.08 5.72 -8.13
C ARG A 508 13.02 4.51 -7.21
N TYR A 509 14.17 4.17 -6.65
CA TYR A 509 14.32 3.20 -5.58
C TYR A 509 14.57 3.93 -4.27
N ARG A 510 14.18 3.28 -3.17
CA ARG A 510 14.42 3.76 -1.82
C ARG A 510 15.04 2.66 -0.99
N PRO A 511 15.83 3.01 0.03
CA PRO A 511 16.28 2.05 1.01
C PRO A 511 15.10 1.36 1.70
N ASP A 512 15.21 0.05 1.90
CA ASP A 512 14.26 -0.72 2.72
C ASP A 512 14.60 -0.52 4.21
N ILE A 513 14.35 0.69 4.71
CA ILE A 513 14.74 1.15 6.06
C ILE A 513 14.21 0.25 7.20
N TYR A 514 13.14 -0.51 6.96
CA TYR A 514 12.52 -1.43 7.91
C TYR A 514 12.68 -2.91 7.56
N GLN A 515 13.46 -3.23 6.52
CA GLN A 515 13.80 -4.60 6.11
C GLN A 515 12.58 -5.49 5.82
N ARG A 516 11.57 -4.94 5.14
CA ARG A 516 10.30 -5.63 4.85
C ARG A 516 10.27 -6.34 3.49
N ASP A 517 11.10 -5.90 2.55
CA ASP A 517 11.04 -6.33 1.15
C ASP A 517 11.32 -7.83 0.99
N ALA A 518 12.30 -8.35 1.73
CA ALA A 518 12.70 -9.75 1.65
C ALA A 518 11.61 -10.72 2.13
N ALA A 519 10.81 -10.34 3.14
CA ALA A 519 9.73 -11.17 3.64
C ALA A 519 8.56 -11.25 2.63
N LEU A 520 8.20 -10.11 2.03
CA LEU A 520 7.18 -10.04 1.00
C LEU A 520 7.57 -10.81 -0.26
N LEU A 521 8.83 -10.69 -0.70
CA LEU A 521 9.32 -11.43 -1.86
C LEU A 521 9.21 -12.95 -1.65
N ARG A 522 9.63 -13.46 -0.49
CA ARG A 522 9.49 -14.88 -0.14
C ARG A 522 8.03 -15.33 -0.14
N ALA A 523 7.11 -14.51 0.38
CA ALA A 523 5.69 -14.85 0.39
C ALA A 523 5.12 -14.92 -1.05
N LEU A 524 5.50 -13.99 -1.93
CA LEU A 524 5.07 -14.00 -3.34
C LEU A 524 5.63 -15.19 -4.11
N ASP A 525 6.86 -15.61 -3.80
CA ASP A 525 7.47 -16.77 -4.44
C ASP A 525 6.95 -18.10 -3.90
N ALA A 526 6.50 -18.15 -2.65
CA ALA A 526 5.84 -19.31 -2.06
C ALA A 526 4.39 -19.48 -2.49
N ALA A 527 3.72 -18.41 -2.93
CA ALA A 527 2.35 -18.45 -3.46
C ALA A 527 2.27 -18.86 -4.95
N ARG A 528 3.32 -19.54 -5.44
CA ARG A 528 3.43 -20.13 -6.78
C ARG A 528 2.98 -21.59 -6.80
#